data_AF-A0A950QNV3-F1
#
_entry.id   AF-A0A950QNV3-F1
#
_cell.length_a   1.000
_cell.length_b   1.000
_cell.length_c   1.000
_cell.angle_alpha   90.00
_cell.angle_beta   90.00
_cell.angle_gamma   90.00
#
_symmetry.space_group_name_H-M   'P 1'
#
loop_
_entity.id
_entity.type
_entity.pdbx_description
1 polymer ?
#
loop_
_entity_poly.entity_id
_entity_poly.type
_entity_poly.pdbx_seq_one_letter_code
_entity_poly.pdbx_strand_id
1 'polypeptide(L)'
;MKWLCAVVAVMCCALSCGAADLTGNWVAENPLPDGTVRKTYFDLKQQDSSITGHIRVTQFYYTISESSGTPEAFTITGTMMDGNSPRKVVYEGKLAGEELHMATRRRPDAPLVEVVAHRAPAGEGAMPARIAPPALHKVAYNALAKTPPMGWNSWNKFAGRVDDATVRAIADAMAANGMKDAGYTYINIDDTWEAE
;
A
#
# COMPACT_ATOMS: atom_id res chain seq x y z
N MET A 1 24.51 25.73 -71.26
CA MET A 1 24.16 26.31 -69.94
C MET A 1 22.98 25.50 -69.39
N LYS A 2 23.07 25.05 -68.14
CA LYS A 2 22.46 23.82 -67.60
C LYS A 2 20.94 23.89 -67.42
N TRP A 3 20.26 22.77 -67.71
CA TRP A 3 18.90 22.45 -67.24
C TRP A 3 18.96 22.07 -65.76
N LEU A 4 18.04 22.59 -64.93
CA LEU A 4 17.88 22.20 -63.54
C LEU A 4 16.56 21.42 -63.40
N CYS A 5 16.66 20.11 -63.15
CA CYS A 5 15.54 19.30 -62.69
C CYS A 5 15.32 19.56 -61.19
N ALA A 6 14.13 20.03 -60.81
CA ALA A 6 13.73 20.12 -59.41
C ALA A 6 13.18 18.76 -58.95
N VAL A 7 13.91 18.09 -58.05
CA VAL A 7 13.43 16.91 -57.34
C VAL A 7 12.66 17.40 -56.12
N VAL A 8 11.35 17.19 -56.09
CA VAL A 8 10.52 17.41 -54.91
C VAL A 8 10.69 16.20 -53.99
N ALA A 9 11.45 16.37 -52.91
CA ALA A 9 11.55 15.37 -51.85
C ALA A 9 10.29 15.45 -50.99
N VAL A 10 9.42 14.44 -51.09
CA VAL A 10 8.29 14.25 -50.18
C VAL A 10 8.87 13.74 -48.86
N MET A 11 8.91 14.62 -47.85
CA MET A 11 9.29 14.27 -46.48
C MET A 11 8.11 13.53 -45.84
N CYS A 12 8.20 12.20 -45.80
CA CYS A 12 7.30 11.38 -44.99
C CYS A 12 7.52 11.74 -43.51
N CYS A 13 6.63 12.55 -42.93
CA CYS A 13 6.48 12.65 -41.48
C CYS A 13 5.95 11.31 -40.97
N ALA A 14 6.85 10.43 -40.54
CA ALA A 14 6.48 9.33 -39.68
C ALA A 14 5.93 9.94 -38.38
N LEU A 15 4.63 9.81 -38.17
CA LEU A 15 4.02 9.97 -36.86
C LEU A 15 4.67 8.92 -35.97
N SER A 16 5.66 9.32 -35.19
CA SER A 16 6.11 8.52 -34.04
C SER A 16 4.93 8.48 -33.07
N CYS A 17 4.15 7.40 -33.12
CA CYS A 17 3.32 7.02 -31.99
C CYS A 17 4.28 6.97 -30.79
N GLY A 18 4.19 7.93 -29.87
CA GLY A 18 5.02 7.92 -28.68
C GLY A 18 4.83 6.57 -28.01
N ALA A 19 5.92 5.87 -27.72
CA ALA A 19 5.85 4.62 -26.97
C ALA A 19 5.00 4.85 -25.72
N ALA A 20 4.04 3.97 -25.47
CA ALA A 20 3.15 4.09 -24.33
C ALA A 20 4.02 4.13 -23.06
N ASP A 21 4.04 5.27 -22.36
CA ASP A 21 5.00 5.52 -21.29
C ASP A 21 4.40 5.15 -19.94
N LEU A 22 4.92 4.08 -19.32
CA LEU A 22 4.53 3.69 -17.97
C LEU A 22 5.04 4.69 -16.91
N THR A 23 6.05 5.51 -17.24
CA THR A 23 6.73 6.40 -16.30
C THR A 23 5.76 7.40 -15.70
N GLY A 24 5.85 7.58 -14.38
CA GLY A 24 5.03 8.50 -13.60
C GLY A 24 4.32 7.80 -12.45
N ASN A 25 3.55 8.59 -11.70
CA ASN A 25 2.79 8.11 -10.57
C ASN A 25 1.36 7.76 -10.99
N TRP A 26 0.87 6.64 -10.50
CA TRP A 26 -0.46 6.12 -10.77
C TRP A 26 -1.17 5.78 -9.47
N VAL A 27 -2.48 6.01 -9.40
CA VAL A 27 -3.31 5.67 -8.24
C VAL A 27 -4.51 4.86 -8.68
N ALA A 28 -4.71 3.71 -8.04
CA ALA A 28 -5.95 2.96 -8.06
C ALA A 28 -6.73 3.23 -6.78
N GLU A 29 -8.01 3.55 -6.92
CA GLU A 29 -8.92 3.82 -5.81
C GLU A 29 -9.95 2.70 -5.68
N ASN A 30 -9.97 2.05 -4.51
CA ASN A 30 -10.89 0.97 -4.21
C ASN A 30 -11.84 1.41 -3.08
N PRO A 31 -13.09 1.80 -3.40
CA PRO A 31 -14.10 2.10 -2.39
C PRO A 31 -14.36 0.89 -1.49
N LEU A 32 -14.52 1.13 -0.20
CA LEU A 32 -14.81 0.13 0.81
C LEU A 32 -16.25 0.29 1.35
N PRO A 33 -16.85 -0.78 1.92
CA PRO A 33 -18.24 -0.74 2.41
C PRO A 33 -18.50 0.27 3.53
N ASP A 34 -17.47 0.69 4.24
CA ASP A 34 -17.50 1.72 5.28
C ASP A 34 -17.53 3.16 4.72
N GLY A 35 -17.51 3.32 3.40
CA GLY A 35 -17.49 4.63 2.72
C GLY A 35 -16.10 5.19 2.48
N THR A 36 -15.06 4.50 2.95
CA THR A 36 -13.67 4.91 2.74
C THR A 36 -13.15 4.49 1.37
N VAL A 37 -11.98 5.02 1.00
CA VAL A 37 -11.31 4.67 -0.25
C VAL A 37 -9.91 4.17 0.07
N ARG A 38 -9.64 2.91 -0.27
CA ARG A 38 -8.29 2.36 -0.22
C ARG A 38 -7.54 2.71 -1.48
N LYS A 39 -6.46 3.49 -1.34
CA LYS A 39 -5.57 3.85 -2.45
C LYS A 39 -4.38 2.90 -2.57
N THR A 40 -4.07 2.53 -3.81
CA THR A 40 -2.83 1.85 -4.19
C THR A 40 -2.07 2.73 -5.17
N TYR A 41 -0.80 3.03 -4.87
CA TYR A 41 0.04 3.84 -5.75
C TYR A 41 1.09 2.99 -6.44
N PHE A 42 1.34 3.30 -7.71
CA PHE A 42 2.43 2.77 -8.51
C PHE A 42 3.25 3.94 -9.04
N ASP A 43 4.40 4.19 -8.44
CA ASP A 43 5.38 5.15 -8.94
C ASP A 43 6.34 4.38 -9.83
N LEU A 44 6.15 4.49 -11.14
CA LEU A 44 6.85 3.68 -12.13
C LEU A 44 7.85 4.53 -12.90
N LYS A 45 8.99 3.93 -13.23
CA LYS A 45 9.96 4.47 -14.16
C LYS A 45 10.37 3.41 -15.15
N GLN A 46 10.05 3.65 -16.42
CA GLN A 46 10.42 2.76 -17.51
C GLN A 46 11.73 3.23 -18.16
N GLN A 47 12.67 2.30 -18.32
CA GLN A 47 13.89 2.45 -19.10
C GLN A 47 14.04 1.20 -19.95
N ASP A 48 13.82 1.34 -21.26
CA ASP A 48 13.77 0.22 -22.20
C ASP A 48 12.76 -0.86 -21.75
N SER A 49 13.23 -2.08 -21.52
CA SER A 49 12.44 -3.21 -21.03
C SER A 49 12.40 -3.32 -19.50
N SER A 50 13.05 -2.39 -18.78
CA SER A 50 13.13 -2.39 -17.33
C SER A 50 12.12 -1.42 -16.73
N ILE A 51 11.34 -1.90 -15.78
CA ILE A 51 10.45 -1.08 -14.95
C ILE A 51 11.00 -1.07 -13.53
N THR A 52 11.19 0.12 -12.99
CA THR A 52 11.68 0.36 -11.63
C THR A 52 10.72 1.29 -10.89
N GLY A 53 10.90 1.43 -9.58
CA GLY A 53 10.13 2.36 -8.75
C GLY A 53 9.50 1.69 -7.55
N HIS A 54 8.35 2.21 -7.11
CA HIS A 54 7.74 1.85 -5.84
C HIS A 54 6.26 1.53 -5.97
N ILE A 55 5.81 0.61 -5.13
CA ILE A 55 4.39 0.27 -4.98
C ILE A 55 4.01 0.57 -3.53
N ARG A 56 2.97 1.38 -3.33
CA ARG A 56 2.38 1.58 -2.00
C ARG A 56 0.98 0.97 -1.97
N VAL A 57 0.76 0.07 -1.03
CA VAL A 57 -0.57 -0.43 -0.68
C VAL A 57 -0.78 -0.17 0.80
N THR A 58 -1.71 0.73 1.14
CA THR A 58 -1.96 1.17 2.53
C THR A 58 -0.67 1.64 3.24
N GLN A 59 -0.16 0.82 4.18
CA GLN A 59 1.06 1.06 4.96
C GLN A 59 2.30 0.35 4.39
N PHE A 60 2.11 -0.52 3.40
CA PHE A 60 3.19 -1.31 2.82
C PHE A 60 3.82 -0.58 1.65
N TYR A 61 5.15 -0.46 1.70
CA TYR A 61 5.97 0.16 0.65
C TYR A 61 6.90 -0.90 0.08
N TYR A 62 6.71 -1.24 -1.19
CA TYR A 62 7.53 -2.19 -1.92
C TYR A 62 8.42 -1.45 -2.90
N THR A 63 9.67 -1.90 -3.04
CA THR A 63 10.54 -1.51 -4.14
C THR A 63 10.43 -2.56 -5.23
N ILE A 64 10.26 -2.14 -6.48
CA ILE A 64 10.25 -3.06 -7.62
C ILE A 64 11.66 -3.67 -7.74
N SER A 65 11.76 -4.98 -7.50
CA SER A 65 13.02 -5.73 -7.50
C SER A 65 13.23 -6.52 -8.78
N GLU A 66 12.15 -6.89 -9.46
CA GLU A 66 12.18 -7.66 -10.71
C GLU A 66 11.08 -7.11 -11.64
N SER A 67 11.36 -7.01 -12.94
CA SER A 67 10.37 -6.63 -13.94
C SER A 67 10.65 -7.29 -15.29
N SER A 68 9.61 -7.46 -16.10
CA SER A 68 9.70 -7.99 -17.46
C SER A 68 8.51 -7.55 -18.30
N GLY A 69 8.67 -7.59 -19.63
CA GLY A 69 7.60 -7.31 -20.59
C GLY A 69 7.65 -5.90 -21.17
N THR A 70 6.49 -5.46 -21.68
CA THR A 70 6.31 -4.17 -22.36
C THR A 70 5.06 -3.46 -21.80
N PRO A 71 4.82 -2.18 -22.11
CA PRO A 71 3.62 -1.48 -21.64
C PRO A 71 2.31 -2.20 -21.95
N GLU A 72 2.23 -2.97 -23.04
CA GLU A 72 1.04 -3.73 -23.44
C GLU A 72 0.79 -4.99 -22.57
N ALA A 73 1.84 -5.53 -21.96
CA ALA A 73 1.80 -6.66 -21.03
C ALA A 73 3.14 -6.78 -20.29
N PHE A 74 3.13 -6.54 -18.97
CA PHE A 74 4.31 -6.63 -18.14
C PHE A 74 4.05 -7.33 -16.81
N THR A 75 5.13 -7.73 -16.14
CA THR A 75 5.11 -8.21 -14.76
C THR A 75 6.08 -7.39 -13.93
N ILE A 76 5.67 -6.99 -12.73
CA ILE A 76 6.56 -6.40 -11.71
C ILE A 76 6.45 -7.17 -10.40
N THR A 77 7.60 -7.41 -9.76
CA THR A 77 7.68 -7.94 -8.41
C THR A 77 8.17 -6.85 -7.48
N GLY A 78 7.29 -6.43 -6.56
CA GLY A 78 7.65 -5.56 -5.45
C GLY A 78 8.16 -6.37 -4.27
N THR A 79 9.27 -5.96 -3.66
CA THR A 79 9.81 -6.57 -2.43
C THR A 79 9.90 -5.51 -1.33
N MET A 80 9.52 -5.90 -0.11
CA MET A 80 9.75 -5.14 1.11
C MET A 80 10.30 -6.04 2.21
N MET A 81 10.98 -5.47 3.21
CA MET A 81 11.40 -6.22 4.39
C MET A 81 10.35 -6.12 5.48
N ASP A 82 9.88 -7.26 5.96
CA ASP A 82 9.02 -7.41 7.14
C ASP A 82 9.85 -8.04 8.26
N GLY A 83 10.47 -7.18 9.08
CA GLY A 83 11.56 -7.57 9.96
C GLY A 83 12.73 -8.13 9.15
N ASN A 84 13.08 -9.40 9.41
CA ASN A 84 14.15 -10.10 8.69
C ASN A 84 13.65 -10.92 7.49
N SER A 85 12.33 -10.91 7.23
CA SER A 85 11.72 -11.72 6.18
C SER A 85 11.35 -10.86 4.96
N PRO A 86 11.75 -11.23 3.74
CA PRO A 86 11.29 -10.52 2.55
C PRO A 86 9.82 -10.87 2.28
N ARG A 87 9.00 -9.84 2.08
CA ARG A 87 7.63 -9.96 1.59
C ARG A 87 7.59 -9.50 0.15
N LYS A 88 7.05 -10.36 -0.72
CA LYS A 88 6.90 -10.09 -2.16
C LYS A 88 5.43 -9.88 -2.53
N VAL A 89 5.20 -9.01 -3.50
CA VAL A 89 3.93 -8.87 -4.23
C VAL A 89 4.24 -8.88 -5.72
N VAL A 90 3.43 -9.61 -6.49
CA VAL A 90 3.56 -9.67 -7.96
C VAL A 90 2.34 -9.02 -8.57
N TYR A 91 2.57 -8.15 -9.54
CA TYR A 91 1.53 -7.57 -10.38
C TYR A 91 1.75 -7.95 -11.84
N GLU A 92 0.66 -8.36 -12.49
CA GLU A 92 0.53 -8.44 -13.94
C GLU A 92 -0.09 -7.11 -14.39
N GLY A 93 0.53 -6.41 -15.33
CA GLY A 93 0.16 -5.05 -15.70
C GLY A 93 -0.05 -4.86 -17.19
N LYS A 94 -0.92 -3.93 -17.56
CA LYS A 94 -1.15 -3.49 -18.94
C LYS A 94 -1.58 -2.03 -18.99
N LEU A 95 -0.93 -1.25 -19.84
CA LEU A 95 -1.34 0.10 -20.19
C LEU A 95 -2.36 0.05 -21.32
N ALA A 96 -3.55 0.61 -21.09
CA ALA A 96 -4.64 0.71 -22.06
C ALA A 96 -5.06 2.18 -22.21
N GLY A 97 -4.43 2.88 -23.16
CA GLY A 97 -4.65 4.33 -23.31
C GLY A 97 -4.11 5.09 -22.10
N GLU A 98 -5.00 5.75 -21.35
CA GLU A 98 -4.67 6.51 -20.14
C GLU A 98 -4.89 5.73 -18.84
N GLU A 99 -5.22 4.44 -18.94
CA GLU A 99 -5.51 3.57 -17.81
C GLU A 99 -4.40 2.53 -17.62
N LEU A 100 -3.93 2.40 -16.38
CA LEU A 100 -3.00 1.35 -16.00
C LEU A 100 -3.77 0.23 -15.28
N HIS A 101 -3.96 -0.89 -15.97
CA HIS A 101 -4.58 -2.08 -15.42
C HIS A 101 -3.53 -2.89 -14.67
N MET A 102 -3.77 -3.16 -13.39
CA MET A 102 -2.86 -3.89 -12.52
C MET A 102 -3.61 -5.02 -11.83
N ALA A 103 -3.16 -6.26 -12.00
CA ALA A 103 -3.78 -7.43 -11.41
C ALA A 103 -2.80 -8.14 -10.46
N THR A 104 -3.26 -8.51 -9.27
CA THR A 104 -2.46 -9.23 -8.28
C THR A 104 -3.24 -10.36 -7.62
N ARG A 105 -2.51 -11.36 -7.11
CA ARG A 105 -3.08 -12.46 -6.32
C ARG A 105 -2.62 -12.33 -4.89
N ARG A 106 -3.56 -12.40 -3.94
CA ARG A 106 -3.23 -12.41 -2.50
C ARG A 106 -2.52 -13.69 -2.08
N ARG A 107 -2.83 -14.80 -2.75
CA ARG A 107 -2.27 -16.15 -2.55
C ARG A 107 -2.18 -16.85 -3.91
N PRO A 108 -1.33 -17.87 -4.09
CA PRO A 108 -1.15 -18.54 -5.38
C PRO A 108 -2.46 -19.10 -6.00
N ASP A 109 -3.38 -19.54 -5.15
CA ASP A 109 -4.67 -20.14 -5.50
C ASP A 109 -5.82 -19.13 -5.56
N ALA A 110 -5.59 -17.87 -5.16
CA ALA A 110 -6.62 -16.84 -5.18
C ALA A 110 -6.86 -16.33 -6.61
N PRO A 111 -8.10 -15.90 -6.94
CA PRO A 111 -8.36 -15.21 -8.19
C PRO A 111 -7.51 -13.93 -8.28
N LEU A 112 -7.18 -13.53 -9.51
CA LEU A 112 -6.60 -12.22 -9.77
C LEU A 112 -7.61 -11.14 -9.37
N VAL A 113 -7.12 -10.18 -8.59
CA VAL A 113 -7.84 -8.95 -8.30
C VAL A 113 -7.23 -7.87 -9.16
N GLU A 114 -8.02 -7.39 -10.11
CA GLU A 114 -7.65 -6.27 -10.97
C GLU A 114 -8.03 -4.94 -10.32
N VAL A 115 -7.16 -3.96 -10.48
CA VAL A 115 -7.40 -2.55 -10.17
C VAL A 115 -7.03 -1.72 -11.38
N VAL A 116 -7.81 -0.68 -11.64
CA VAL A 116 -7.52 0.31 -12.68
C VAL A 116 -6.93 1.53 -12.00
N ALA A 117 -5.74 1.92 -12.42
CA ALA A 117 -5.02 3.07 -11.91
C ALA A 117 -5.00 4.20 -12.93
N HIS A 118 -5.11 5.43 -12.44
CA HIS A 118 -5.05 6.66 -13.24
C HIS A 118 -3.86 7.51 -12.80
N ARG A 119 -3.47 8.49 -13.61
CA ARG A 119 -2.36 9.39 -13.27
C ARG A 119 -2.61 10.12 -11.95
N ALA A 120 -1.61 10.13 -11.09
CA ALA A 120 -1.57 10.89 -9.85
C ALA A 120 -0.48 11.97 -9.90
N PRO A 121 -0.61 13.06 -9.13
CA PRO A 121 0.48 14.00 -8.90
C PRO A 121 1.77 13.29 -8.49
N ALA A 122 2.90 13.79 -9.00
CA ALA A 122 4.21 13.25 -8.64
C ALA A 122 4.42 13.34 -7.11
N GLY A 123 4.87 12.24 -6.50
CA GLY A 123 5.11 12.14 -5.07
C GLY A 123 3.86 11.91 -4.20
N GLU A 124 2.65 11.98 -4.75
CA GLU A 124 1.47 11.52 -4.01
C GLU A 124 1.61 10.03 -3.69
N GLY A 125 1.38 9.65 -2.43
CA GLY A 125 1.56 8.25 -2.03
C GLY A 125 3.01 7.85 -1.75
N ALA A 126 4.01 8.74 -1.90
CA ALA A 126 5.40 8.42 -1.63
C ALA A 126 5.65 8.05 -0.16
N MET A 127 6.71 7.26 0.08
CA MET A 127 7.12 6.91 1.45
C MET A 127 7.52 8.18 2.21
N PRO A 128 6.92 8.44 3.38
CA PRO A 128 7.27 9.62 4.15
C PRO A 128 8.73 9.56 4.57
N ALA A 129 9.38 10.72 4.64
CA ALA A 129 10.74 10.81 5.13
C ALA A 129 10.82 10.26 6.56
N ARG A 130 11.78 9.36 6.79
CA ARG A 130 11.99 8.78 8.12
C ARG A 130 12.43 9.88 9.08
N ILE A 131 11.59 10.15 10.07
CA ILE A 131 11.97 10.95 11.23
C ILE A 131 12.78 10.04 12.16
N ALA A 132 14.03 10.39 12.42
CA ALA A 132 14.85 9.64 13.35
C ALA A 132 14.22 9.71 14.75
N PRO A 133 14.13 8.58 15.48
CA PRO A 133 13.68 8.64 16.86
C PRO A 133 14.63 9.52 17.67
N PRO A 134 14.14 10.20 18.72
CA PRO A 134 15.01 10.95 19.62
C PRO A 134 16.08 10.02 20.19
N ALA A 135 17.23 10.59 20.54
CA ALA A 135 18.30 9.84 21.17
C ALA A 135 17.77 9.11 22.42
N LEU A 136 18.14 7.83 22.55
CA LEU A 136 17.77 7.04 23.70
C LEU A 136 18.32 7.71 24.95
N HIS A 137 17.43 7.94 25.91
CA HIS A 137 17.78 8.46 27.22
C HIS A 137 17.07 7.65 28.28
N LYS A 138 17.63 7.64 29.49
CA LYS A 138 16.96 7.01 30.62
C LYS A 138 15.76 7.86 31.02
N VAL A 139 14.59 7.25 31.01
CA VAL A 139 13.39 7.84 31.59
C VAL A 139 13.35 7.57 33.09
N ALA A 140 12.84 8.52 33.88
CA ALA A 140 12.66 8.32 35.31
C ALA A 140 11.66 7.17 35.55
N TYR A 141 11.95 6.33 36.55
CA TYR A 141 11.02 5.26 36.91
C TYR A 141 9.70 5.86 37.42
N ASN A 142 8.58 5.47 36.81
CA ASN A 142 7.26 6.05 37.09
C ASN A 142 6.44 5.27 38.13
N ALA A 143 7.04 4.28 38.81
CA ALA A 143 6.38 3.44 39.80
C ALA A 143 5.19 2.58 39.30
N LEU A 144 4.94 2.53 37.98
CA LEU A 144 3.91 1.69 37.36
C LEU A 144 4.45 0.28 37.03
N ALA A 145 3.54 -0.64 36.71
CA ALA A 145 3.82 -2.00 36.24
C ALA A 145 4.85 -2.79 37.10
N LYS A 146 4.78 -2.65 38.43
CA LYS A 146 5.62 -3.42 39.39
C LYS A 146 5.42 -4.93 39.28
N THR A 147 4.25 -5.34 38.81
CA THR A 147 3.92 -6.70 38.37
C THR A 147 3.41 -6.63 36.92
N PRO A 148 3.46 -7.73 36.14
CA PRO A 148 2.86 -7.75 34.81
C PRO A 148 1.40 -7.28 34.84
N PRO A 149 0.98 -6.35 33.97
CA PRO A 149 -0.41 -5.89 33.92
C PRO A 149 -1.32 -7.04 33.45
N MET A 150 -2.46 -7.20 34.10
CA MET A 150 -3.45 -8.23 33.78
C MET A 150 -4.78 -7.57 33.39
N GLY A 151 -5.41 -8.07 32.34
CA GLY A 151 -6.63 -7.46 31.81
C GLY A 151 -7.19 -8.17 30.58
N TRP A 152 -8.00 -7.44 29.83
CA TRP A 152 -8.63 -7.89 28.60
C TRP A 152 -8.27 -6.95 27.43
N ASN A 153 -8.29 -7.50 26.21
CA ASN A 153 -8.08 -6.75 24.97
C ASN A 153 -9.18 -7.11 23.96
N SER A 154 -9.71 -6.11 23.25
CA SER A 154 -10.85 -6.28 22.32
C SER A 154 -10.54 -7.08 21.05
N TRP A 155 -9.30 -7.05 20.57
CA TRP A 155 -8.94 -7.48 19.21
C TRP A 155 -9.25 -8.95 18.95
N ASN A 156 -8.83 -9.83 19.86
CA ASN A 156 -8.89 -11.29 19.65
C ASN A 156 -10.31 -11.81 19.39
N LYS A 157 -11.35 -11.11 19.86
CA LYS A 157 -12.75 -11.50 19.68
C LYS A 157 -13.52 -10.58 18.74
N PHE A 158 -13.34 -9.27 18.89
CA PHE A 158 -14.19 -8.28 18.25
C PHE A 158 -13.60 -7.74 16.95
N ALA A 159 -12.27 -7.63 16.86
CA ALA A 159 -11.58 -6.91 15.78
C ALA A 159 -12.26 -5.55 15.54
N GLY A 160 -12.57 -5.23 14.28
CA GLY A 160 -13.26 -4.01 13.86
C GLY A 160 -14.73 -3.84 14.29
N ARG A 161 -15.21 -4.57 15.30
CA ARG A 161 -16.63 -4.58 15.72
C ARG A 161 -16.79 -4.30 17.21
N VAL A 162 -15.80 -3.69 17.84
CA VAL A 162 -15.90 -3.23 19.23
C VAL A 162 -16.71 -1.94 19.28
N ASP A 163 -17.62 -1.83 20.25
CA ASP A 163 -18.41 -0.62 20.50
C ASP A 163 -18.49 -0.30 22.00
N ASP A 164 -19.01 0.89 22.35
CA ASP A 164 -19.15 1.34 23.74
C ASP A 164 -19.93 0.34 24.60
N ALA A 165 -21.04 -0.19 24.09
CA ALA A 165 -21.88 -1.15 24.81
C ALA A 165 -21.11 -2.44 25.13
N THR A 166 -20.33 -2.95 24.18
CA THR A 166 -19.47 -4.13 24.34
C THR A 166 -18.41 -3.90 25.40
N VAL A 167 -17.71 -2.76 25.35
CA VAL A 167 -16.66 -2.43 26.31
C VAL A 167 -17.22 -2.35 27.73
N ARG A 168 -18.38 -1.70 27.92
CA ARG A 168 -19.06 -1.64 29.23
C ARG A 168 -19.48 -3.02 29.72
N ALA A 169 -20.08 -3.84 28.85
CA ALA A 169 -20.51 -5.19 29.20
C ALA A 169 -19.34 -6.09 29.62
N ILE A 170 -18.18 -5.97 28.96
CA ILE A 170 -16.96 -6.69 29.36
C ILE A 170 -16.45 -6.22 30.72
N ALA A 171 -16.45 -4.91 30.98
CA ALA A 171 -16.05 -4.37 32.27
C ALA A 171 -16.96 -4.87 33.40
N ASP A 172 -18.28 -4.84 33.20
CA ASP A 172 -19.28 -5.36 34.15
C ASP A 172 -19.09 -6.86 34.39
N ALA A 173 -18.88 -7.65 33.33
CA ALA A 173 -18.63 -9.08 33.44
C ALA A 173 -17.36 -9.39 34.25
N MET A 174 -16.24 -8.69 33.97
CA MET A 174 -14.98 -8.86 34.69
C MET A 174 -15.10 -8.49 36.17
N ALA A 175 -15.93 -7.50 36.51
CA ALA A 175 -16.22 -7.12 37.89
C ALA A 175 -17.10 -8.15 38.61
N ALA A 176 -18.04 -8.78 37.90
CA ALA A 176 -19.01 -9.71 38.48
C ALA A 176 -18.52 -11.17 38.58
N ASN A 177 -17.56 -11.58 37.75
CA ASN A 177 -17.15 -12.99 37.63
C ASN A 177 -15.84 -13.36 38.36
N GLY A 178 -15.32 -12.47 39.20
CA GLY A 178 -14.10 -12.70 39.99
C GLY A 178 -12.79 -12.42 39.23
N MET A 179 -12.82 -12.06 37.95
CA MET A 179 -11.61 -11.69 37.21
C MET A 179 -10.94 -10.44 37.79
N LYS A 180 -11.74 -9.43 38.18
CA LYS A 180 -11.20 -8.23 38.86
C LYS A 180 -10.47 -8.60 40.17
N ASP A 181 -11.08 -9.47 40.98
CA ASP A 181 -10.50 -9.92 42.26
C ASP A 181 -9.23 -10.76 42.05
N ALA A 182 -9.14 -11.48 40.93
CA ALA A 182 -7.95 -12.19 40.48
C ALA A 182 -6.87 -11.27 39.87
N GLY A 183 -7.10 -9.95 39.79
CA GLY A 183 -6.12 -8.94 39.35
C GLY A 183 -6.28 -8.44 37.91
N TYR A 184 -7.27 -8.91 37.15
CA TYR A 184 -7.54 -8.42 35.79
C TYR A 184 -8.24 -7.06 35.86
N THR A 185 -7.46 -5.99 35.70
CA THR A 185 -7.89 -4.61 35.99
C THR A 185 -7.80 -3.67 34.79
N TYR A 186 -7.17 -4.09 33.68
CA TYR A 186 -7.09 -3.31 32.45
C TYR A 186 -8.17 -3.74 31.44
N ILE A 187 -8.84 -2.77 30.84
CA ILE A 187 -9.73 -2.93 29.70
C ILE A 187 -9.08 -2.20 28.51
N ASN A 188 -8.44 -2.94 27.62
CA ASN A 188 -7.73 -2.38 26.48
C ASN A 188 -8.63 -2.42 25.24
N ILE A 189 -9.04 -1.24 24.79
CA ILE A 189 -9.67 -1.07 23.48
C ILE A 189 -8.53 -1.06 22.46
N ASP A 190 -8.51 -2.08 21.60
CA ASP A 190 -7.53 -2.21 20.51
C ASP A 190 -7.95 -1.40 19.28
N ASP A 191 -7.32 -1.66 18.13
CA ASP A 191 -7.48 -0.94 16.85
C ASP A 191 -8.95 -0.70 16.45
N THR A 192 -9.20 0.30 15.59
CA THR A 192 -10.52 0.68 15.00
C THR A 192 -11.51 1.42 15.91
N TRP A 193 -11.04 2.02 17.02
CA TRP A 193 -11.89 2.84 17.91
C TRP A 193 -11.96 4.31 17.49
N GLU A 194 -10.96 4.76 16.74
CA GLU A 194 -10.89 6.09 16.18
C GLU A 194 -12.00 6.31 15.15
N ALA A 195 -12.54 7.52 15.13
CA ALA A 195 -13.35 7.96 13.99
C ALA A 195 -12.42 8.27 12.81
N GLU A 196 -12.93 8.11 11.59
CA GLU A 196 -12.31 8.65 10.38
C GLU A 196 -12.79 10.07 10.08
#